data_AF-A0A0D2LSC8-F1
#
_entry.id   AF-A0A0D2LSC8-F1
#
_cell.length_a   1.000
_cell.length_b   1.000
_cell.length_c   1.000
_cell.angle_alpha   90.00
_cell.angle_beta   90.00
_cell.angle_gamma   90.00
#
_symmetry.space_group_name_H-M   'P 1'
#
loop_
_entity.id
_entity.type
_entity.pdbx_description
1 polymer ?
#
loop_
_entity_poly.entity_id
_entity_poly.type
_entity_poly.pdbx_seq_one_letter_code
_entity_poly.pdbx_strand_id
1 'polypeptide(L)'
;MAALADSFSEIAAALPDAAARRAVFVPGDRVVVISGDLVNLEGVVTKVDEGEGGLVHVRSVGGDGVDEVELPLAPSEIMKAFRVGDRVRVLSGPHKGEAGIVVKVERGVCAVVGDTTKAQFRVNARDLTEGVDTAPGNEVLGDKYQLHDLVQLDAQTAGVIVSVERGAARVLTNQGTAGAPDVRVCKVGEPGDGA
;
A
#
# COMPACT_ATOMS: atom_id res chain seq x y z
N MET A 1 -20.70 6.24 -48.42
CA MET A 1 -20.63 4.82 -48.02
C MET A 1 -19.16 4.49 -47.85
N ALA A 2 -18.64 4.60 -46.62
CA ALA A 2 -18.24 3.48 -45.75
C ALA A 2 -17.02 2.72 -46.35
N ALA A 3 -15.87 2.60 -45.68
CA ALA A 3 -15.71 2.16 -44.31
C ALA A 3 -14.47 2.76 -43.61
N LEU A 4 -14.64 3.01 -42.32
CA LEU A 4 -13.64 3.44 -41.36
C LEU A 4 -13.43 2.23 -40.42
N ALA A 5 -12.45 1.39 -40.69
CA ALA A 5 -12.06 0.28 -39.82
C ALA A 5 -10.70 -0.25 -40.29
N ASP A 6 -9.62 0.19 -39.67
CA ASP A 6 -8.36 -0.58 -39.53
C ASP A 6 -7.34 0.22 -38.70
N SER A 7 -7.68 0.53 -37.44
CA SER A 7 -6.73 1.21 -36.53
C SER A 7 -6.89 0.85 -35.05
N PHE A 8 -7.50 -0.30 -34.74
CA PHE A 8 -7.65 -0.77 -33.35
C PHE A 8 -6.83 -2.02 -33.02
N SER A 9 -6.15 -2.64 -33.99
CA SER A 9 -5.34 -3.85 -33.76
C SER A 9 -3.90 -3.55 -33.32
N GLU A 10 -3.34 -2.37 -33.61
CA GLU A 10 -1.93 -2.05 -33.29
C GLU A 10 -1.69 -1.50 -31.87
N ILE A 11 -2.74 -1.06 -31.16
CA ILE A 11 -2.60 -0.53 -29.78
C ILE A 11 -2.68 -1.65 -28.72
N ALA A 12 -3.01 -2.89 -29.13
CA ALA A 12 -3.10 -4.03 -28.21
C ALA A 12 -1.74 -4.70 -27.93
N ALA A 13 -0.68 -4.35 -28.67
CA ALA A 13 0.61 -5.05 -28.63
C ALA A 13 1.65 -4.44 -27.66
N ALA A 14 1.27 -3.45 -26.84
CA ALA A 14 2.18 -2.79 -25.89
C ALA A 14 1.58 -2.70 -24.48
N LEU A 15 1.23 -3.83 -23.89
CA LEU A 15 1.06 -3.95 -22.43
C LEU A 15 1.92 -5.10 -21.91
N PRO A 16 3.18 -4.84 -21.54
CA PRO A 16 3.92 -5.76 -20.70
C PRO A 16 3.51 -5.49 -19.25
N ASP A 17 2.40 -6.06 -18.73
CA ASP A 17 2.24 -6.20 -17.27
C ASP A 17 1.05 -7.05 -16.76
N ALA A 18 0.62 -8.08 -17.49
CA ALA A 18 -0.37 -9.04 -16.97
C ALA A 18 0.26 -10.34 -16.45
N ALA A 19 1.50 -10.64 -16.84
CA ALA A 19 2.23 -11.83 -16.43
C ALA A 19 3.32 -11.44 -15.43
N ALA A 20 3.17 -11.91 -14.19
CA ALA A 20 4.19 -11.89 -13.14
C ALA A 20 4.52 -10.54 -12.48
N ARG A 21 3.50 -9.77 -12.06
CA ARG A 21 3.70 -8.98 -10.83
C ARG A 21 3.61 -9.93 -9.65
N ARG A 22 4.77 -10.44 -9.22
CA ARG A 22 4.89 -11.24 -7.99
C ARG A 22 4.38 -10.39 -6.84
N ALA A 23 3.21 -10.74 -6.32
CA ALA A 23 2.80 -10.22 -5.03
C ALA A 23 3.92 -10.56 -4.04
N VAL A 24 4.45 -9.55 -3.36
CA VAL A 24 5.46 -9.74 -2.33
C VAL A 24 4.70 -10.22 -1.10
N PHE A 25 4.96 -11.47 -0.72
CA PHE A 25 4.40 -12.08 0.47
C PHE A 25 5.41 -11.96 1.61
N VAL A 26 4.90 -11.63 2.79
CA VAL A 26 5.65 -11.52 4.03
C VAL A 26 5.03 -12.47 5.05
N PRO A 27 5.82 -13.12 5.92
CA PRO A 27 5.28 -13.87 7.05
C PRO A 27 4.27 -13.02 7.85
N GLY A 28 3.07 -13.56 8.06
CA GLY A 28 1.94 -12.88 8.68
C GLY A 28 0.87 -12.38 7.70
N ASP A 29 1.17 -12.30 6.40
CA ASP A 29 0.18 -11.94 5.38
C ASP A 29 -0.97 -12.96 5.32
N ARG A 30 -2.21 -12.47 5.23
CA ARG A 30 -3.38 -13.30 4.90
C ARG A 30 -3.43 -13.56 3.41
N VAL A 31 -3.63 -14.81 3.02
CA VAL A 31 -3.68 -15.23 1.62
C VAL A 31 -4.84 -16.19 1.38
N VAL A 32 -5.30 -16.22 0.13
CA VAL A 32 -6.30 -17.16 -0.37
C VAL A 32 -5.74 -17.86 -1.60
N VAL A 33 -6.00 -19.15 -1.70
CA VAL A 33 -5.62 -19.95 -2.86
C VAL A 33 -6.58 -19.66 -4.02
N ILE A 34 -6.02 -19.22 -5.15
CA ILE A 34 -6.77 -18.84 -6.36
C ILE A 34 -6.69 -19.91 -7.46
N SER A 35 -5.74 -20.84 -7.37
CA SER A 35 -5.51 -21.88 -8.38
C SER A 35 -5.00 -23.16 -7.71
N GLY A 36 -5.31 -24.32 -8.31
CA GLY A 36 -4.98 -25.63 -7.77
C GLY A 36 -6.15 -26.32 -7.06
N ASP A 37 -5.85 -27.40 -6.36
CA ASP A 37 -6.86 -28.28 -5.74
C ASP A 37 -7.50 -27.66 -4.48
N LEU A 38 -6.83 -26.70 -3.87
CA LEU A 38 -7.24 -26.06 -2.60
C LEU A 38 -7.84 -24.67 -2.80
N VAL A 39 -8.47 -24.41 -3.96
CA VAL A 39 -9.06 -23.10 -4.27
C VAL A 39 -10.06 -22.63 -3.20
N ASN A 40 -10.01 -21.35 -2.86
CA ASN A 40 -10.76 -20.70 -1.77
C ASN A 40 -10.33 -21.11 -0.35
N LEU A 41 -9.22 -21.83 -0.18
CA LEU A 41 -8.62 -22.03 1.14
C LEU A 41 -7.98 -20.70 1.60
N GLU A 42 -8.43 -20.19 2.75
CA GLU A 42 -7.81 -19.06 3.43
C GLU A 42 -6.68 -19.55 4.35
N GLY A 43 -5.61 -18.78 4.42
CA GLY A 43 -4.48 -19.07 5.29
C GLY A 43 -3.65 -17.84 5.63
N VAL A 44 -2.66 -18.05 6.49
CA VAL A 44 -1.66 -17.05 6.86
C VAL A 44 -0.29 -17.56 6.45
N VAL A 45 0.50 -16.70 5.81
CA VAL A 45 1.88 -17.02 5.42
C VAL A 45 2.72 -17.20 6.67
N THR A 46 3.36 -18.35 6.85
CA THR A 46 4.28 -18.61 7.96
C THR A 46 5.72 -18.38 7.54
N LYS A 47 6.07 -18.83 6.34
CA LYS A 47 7.42 -18.77 5.82
C LYS A 47 7.40 -18.59 4.30
N VAL A 48 8.35 -17.83 3.79
CA VAL A 48 8.60 -17.69 2.35
C VAL A 48 9.99 -18.25 2.09
N ASP A 49 10.10 -19.31 1.30
CA ASP A 49 11.39 -19.87 0.89
C ASP A 49 11.84 -19.21 -0.42
N GLU A 50 13.04 -18.61 -0.41
CA GLU A 50 13.61 -17.92 -1.58
C GLU A 50 14.39 -18.84 -2.54
N GLY A 51 14.28 -20.17 -2.38
CA GLY A 51 14.95 -21.17 -3.23
C GLY A 51 14.40 -21.26 -4.67
N GLU A 52 14.94 -22.19 -5.47
CA GLU A 52 14.42 -22.50 -6.82
C GLU A 52 12.93 -22.88 -6.73
N GLY A 53 12.05 -22.02 -7.24
CA GLY A 53 10.59 -22.20 -7.22
C GLY A 53 9.83 -21.28 -6.25
N GLY A 54 10.51 -20.65 -5.29
CA GLY A 54 9.94 -19.59 -4.45
C GLY A 54 8.70 -19.99 -3.64
N LEU A 55 8.68 -21.18 -3.02
CA LEU A 55 7.49 -21.70 -2.33
C LEU A 55 7.12 -20.84 -1.11
N VAL A 56 5.82 -20.61 -0.94
CA VAL A 56 5.25 -19.91 0.22
C VAL A 56 4.51 -20.93 1.08
N HIS A 57 4.95 -21.08 2.33
CA HIS A 57 4.29 -21.93 3.31
C HIS A 57 3.12 -21.16 3.91
N VAL A 58 1.92 -21.70 3.69
CA VAL A 58 0.66 -21.11 4.15
C VAL A 58 0.05 -22.05 5.19
N ARG A 59 -0.19 -21.52 6.38
CA ARG A 59 -0.98 -22.20 7.41
C ARG A 59 -2.46 -21.97 7.13
N SER A 60 -3.23 -23.03 6.93
CA SER A 60 -4.67 -22.89 6.71
C SER A 60 -5.37 -22.31 7.94
N VAL A 61 -6.34 -21.42 7.72
CA VAL A 61 -7.21 -20.85 8.76
C VAL A 61 -8.62 -21.40 8.48
N GLY A 62 -8.80 -22.71 8.63
CA GLY A 62 -10.07 -23.41 8.46
C GLY A 62 -10.66 -23.80 9.82
N GLY A 63 -11.88 -23.35 10.10
CA GLY A 63 -12.54 -23.49 11.39
C GLY A 63 -12.72 -24.92 11.89
N ASP A 64 -12.74 -25.05 13.22
CA ASP A 64 -13.22 -26.16 14.05
C ASP A 64 -12.92 -27.57 13.51
N GLY A 65 -11.64 -27.95 13.52
CA GLY A 65 -11.23 -29.37 13.46
C GLY A 65 -10.37 -29.79 12.26
N VAL A 66 -9.90 -28.84 11.44
CA VAL A 66 -8.83 -29.11 10.47
C VAL A 66 -7.50 -28.87 11.19
N ASP A 67 -6.65 -29.88 11.25
CA ASP A 67 -5.30 -29.76 11.82
C ASP A 67 -4.57 -28.56 11.20
N GLU A 68 -3.72 -27.88 11.98
CA GLU A 68 -2.87 -26.79 11.50
C GLU A 68 -1.86 -27.33 10.47
N VAL A 69 -2.32 -27.55 9.24
CA VAL A 69 -1.48 -28.05 8.15
C VAL A 69 -0.82 -26.86 7.47
N GLU A 70 0.51 -26.88 7.44
CA GLU A 70 1.32 -25.98 6.62
C GLU A 70 1.43 -26.54 5.21
N LEU A 71 0.97 -25.77 4.24
CA LEU A 71 0.91 -26.15 2.83
C LEU A 71 1.93 -25.34 2.04
N PRO A 72 2.89 -25.98 1.36
CA PRO A 72 3.78 -25.28 0.44
C PRO A 72 3.01 -24.98 -0.85
N LEU A 73 2.79 -23.70 -1.14
CA LEU A 73 2.08 -23.24 -2.32
C LEU A 73 2.97 -22.37 -3.19
N ALA A 74 2.78 -22.43 -4.50
CA ALA A 74 3.50 -21.53 -5.39
C ALA A 74 2.95 -20.09 -5.26
N PRO A 75 3.79 -19.05 -5.39
CA PRO A 75 3.32 -17.65 -5.38
C PRO A 75 2.28 -17.35 -6.46
N SER A 76 2.23 -18.15 -7.53
CA SER A 76 1.24 -18.07 -8.60
C SER A 76 -0.13 -18.64 -8.23
N GLU A 77 -0.19 -19.50 -7.20
CA GLU A 77 -1.41 -20.17 -6.75
C GLU A 77 -2.12 -19.42 -5.62
N ILE A 78 -1.44 -18.45 -5.02
CA ILE A 78 -1.94 -17.67 -3.89
C ILE A 78 -2.11 -16.19 -4.24
N MET A 79 -3.05 -15.54 -3.59
CA MET A 79 -3.28 -14.10 -3.65
C MET A 79 -3.48 -13.57 -2.24
N LYS A 80 -3.08 -12.33 -1.95
CA LYS A 80 -3.42 -11.69 -0.68
C LYS A 80 -4.94 -11.64 -0.51
N ALA A 81 -5.39 -12.01 0.68
CA ALA A 81 -6.79 -12.00 1.07
C ALA A 81 -7.05 -10.84 2.02
N PHE A 82 -8.15 -10.14 1.80
CA PHE A 82 -8.59 -9.02 2.64
C PHE A 82 -9.93 -9.37 3.28
N ARG A 83 -10.21 -8.76 4.43
CA ARG A 83 -11.47 -8.87 5.15
C ARG A 83 -12.17 -7.53 5.20
N VAL A 84 -13.47 -7.58 5.49
CA VAL A 84 -14.26 -6.37 5.73
C VAL A 84 -13.70 -5.66 6.96
N GLY A 85 -13.43 -4.36 6.83
CA GLY A 85 -12.82 -3.53 7.85
C GLY A 85 -11.32 -3.29 7.64
N ASP A 86 -10.65 -4.04 6.76
CA ASP A 86 -9.23 -3.83 6.50
C ASP A 86 -9.00 -2.52 5.75
N ARG A 87 -8.02 -1.74 6.20
CA ARG A 87 -7.54 -0.58 5.46
C ARG A 87 -6.61 -1.05 4.36
N VAL A 88 -6.81 -0.55 3.15
CA VAL A 88 -6.07 -0.95 1.96
C VAL A 88 -5.63 0.26 1.15
N ARG A 89 -4.53 0.10 0.42
CA ARG A 89 -4.07 1.06 -0.58
C ARG A 89 -4.07 0.40 -1.95
N VAL A 90 -4.56 1.13 -2.95
CA VAL A 90 -4.60 0.68 -4.34
C VAL A 90 -3.20 0.87 -4.96
N LEU A 91 -2.60 -0.21 -5.44
CA LEU A 91 -1.30 -0.19 -6.11
C LEU A 91 -1.42 0.16 -7.61
N SER A 92 -2.49 -0.28 -8.24
CA SER A 92 -2.68 -0.22 -9.69
C SER A 92 -4.14 -0.06 -10.09
N GLY A 93 -4.36 0.50 -11.28
CA GLY A 93 -5.69 0.75 -11.84
C GLY A 93 -6.11 2.22 -11.77
N PRO A 94 -7.40 2.51 -12.03
CA PRO A 94 -7.91 3.88 -12.12
C PRO A 94 -7.84 4.65 -10.79
N HIS A 95 -7.84 3.93 -9.66
CA HIS A 95 -7.76 4.48 -8.31
C HIS A 95 -6.36 4.35 -7.70
N LYS A 96 -5.30 4.24 -8.52
CA LYS A 96 -3.92 4.04 -8.05
C LYS A 96 -3.51 5.12 -7.02
N GLY A 97 -2.97 4.67 -5.89
CA GLY A 97 -2.51 5.53 -4.80
C GLY A 97 -3.61 5.93 -3.82
N GLU A 98 -4.88 5.63 -4.11
CA GLU A 98 -5.99 5.90 -3.21
C GLU A 98 -5.97 4.90 -2.03
N ALA A 99 -6.18 5.41 -0.83
CA ALA A 99 -6.38 4.62 0.38
C ALA A 99 -7.88 4.56 0.71
N GLY A 100 -8.29 3.45 1.30
CA GLY A 100 -9.68 3.27 1.72
C GLY A 100 -9.86 2.03 2.59
N ILE A 101 -11.11 1.76 2.93
CA ILE A 101 -11.51 0.64 3.78
C ILE A 101 -12.34 -0.36 2.97
N VAL A 102 -12.04 -1.65 3.13
CA VAL A 102 -12.78 -2.74 2.49
C VAL A 102 -14.14 -2.91 3.17
N VAL A 103 -15.23 -2.78 2.41
CA VAL A 103 -16.61 -2.94 2.91
C VAL A 103 -17.25 -4.26 2.50
N LYS A 104 -16.75 -4.89 1.43
CA LYS A 104 -17.22 -6.19 0.95
C LYS A 104 -16.10 -6.88 0.17
N VAL A 105 -15.99 -8.19 0.31
CA VAL A 105 -15.09 -9.03 -0.50
C VAL A 105 -15.91 -10.11 -1.17
N GLU A 106 -15.76 -10.26 -2.48
CA GLU A 106 -16.54 -11.19 -3.29
C GLU A 106 -15.69 -11.74 -4.44
N ARG A 107 -15.38 -13.04 -4.39
CA ARG A 107 -14.63 -13.77 -5.44
C ARG A 107 -13.33 -13.08 -5.88
N GLY A 108 -12.54 -12.60 -4.92
CA GLY A 108 -11.27 -11.90 -5.19
C GLY A 108 -11.40 -10.43 -5.63
N VAL A 109 -12.62 -9.90 -5.71
CA VAL A 109 -12.88 -8.47 -5.90
C VAL A 109 -13.29 -7.85 -4.57
N CYS A 110 -12.57 -6.81 -4.17
CA CYS A 110 -12.86 -6.05 -2.95
C CYS A 110 -13.59 -4.76 -3.34
N ALA A 111 -14.71 -4.50 -2.66
CA ALA A 111 -15.35 -3.20 -2.68
C ALA A 111 -14.73 -2.34 -1.58
N VAL A 112 -14.11 -1.22 -1.99
CA VAL A 112 -13.38 -0.31 -1.12
C VAL A 112 -14.10 1.03 -1.12
N VAL A 113 -14.21 1.65 0.05
CA VAL A 113 -14.65 3.04 0.19
C VAL A 113 -13.40 3.89 0.37
N GLY A 114 -13.16 4.81 -0.57
CA GLY A 114 -11.99 5.68 -0.52
C GLY A 114 -12.08 6.73 0.57
N ASP A 115 -10.99 6.97 1.29
CA ASP A 115 -10.93 7.99 2.35
C ASP A 115 -11.06 9.41 1.74
N THR A 116 -10.44 9.63 0.58
CA THR A 116 -10.39 10.92 -0.11
C THR A 116 -11.67 11.19 -0.92
N THR A 117 -12.09 10.22 -1.74
CA THR A 117 -13.25 10.40 -2.63
C THR A 117 -14.58 10.20 -1.92
N LYS A 118 -14.58 9.52 -0.76
CA LYS A 118 -15.78 9.05 -0.03
C LYS A 118 -16.74 8.25 -0.90
N ALA A 119 -16.24 7.71 -2.02
CA ALA A 119 -17.00 6.94 -2.98
C ALA A 119 -16.61 5.46 -2.88
N GLN A 120 -17.57 4.58 -3.13
CA GLN A 120 -17.32 3.15 -3.23
C GLN A 120 -16.83 2.81 -4.64
N PHE A 121 -15.72 2.08 -4.72
CA PHE A 121 -15.19 1.54 -5.96
C PHE A 121 -14.79 0.07 -5.78
N ARG A 122 -14.63 -0.65 -6.89
CA ARG A 122 -14.27 -2.08 -6.89
C ARG A 122 -12.87 -2.25 -7.45
N VAL A 123 -12.04 -3.00 -6.73
CA VAL A 123 -10.64 -3.30 -7.08
C VAL A 123 -10.38 -4.78 -6.89
N ASN A 124 -9.55 -5.37 -7.75
CA ASN A 124 -9.10 -6.75 -7.53
C ASN A 124 -8.19 -6.82 -6.30
N ALA A 125 -8.28 -7.89 -5.52
CA ALA A 125 -7.40 -8.11 -4.37
C ALA A 125 -5.91 -8.09 -4.77
N ARG A 126 -5.54 -8.51 -5.99
CA ARG A 126 -4.16 -8.40 -6.50
C ARG A 126 -3.63 -6.98 -6.63
N ASP A 127 -4.53 -6.01 -6.83
CA ASP A 127 -4.20 -4.60 -7.07
C ASP A 127 -4.27 -3.81 -5.75
N LEU A 128 -4.52 -4.48 -4.63
CA LEU A 128 -4.58 -3.93 -3.29
C LEU A 128 -3.36 -4.38 -2.47
N THR A 129 -2.93 -3.51 -1.57
CA THR A 129 -2.01 -3.84 -0.49
C THR A 129 -2.62 -3.43 0.84
N GLU A 130 -2.20 -4.09 1.92
CA GLU A 130 -2.57 -3.69 3.27
C GLU A 130 -2.11 -2.25 3.51
N GLY A 131 -3.04 -1.42 3.96
CA GLY A 131 -2.86 0.01 4.19
C GLY A 131 -2.21 0.22 5.54
N VAL A 132 -0.89 0.08 5.61
CA VAL A 132 -0.12 0.64 6.72
C VAL A 132 -0.10 2.16 6.52
N ASP A 133 -0.63 2.90 7.50
CA ASP A 133 -0.67 4.37 7.53
C ASP A 133 0.71 5.03 7.43
N THR A 134 1.78 4.26 7.54
CA THR A 134 3.14 4.75 7.32
C THR A 134 3.42 4.72 5.82
N ALA A 135 3.56 5.90 5.20
CA ALA A 135 4.38 6.00 3.99
C ALA A 135 5.84 5.81 4.43
N PRO A 136 6.44 4.60 4.35
CA PRO A 136 7.78 4.38 4.83
C PRO A 136 8.72 4.87 3.73
N GLY A 137 9.04 6.16 3.72
CA GLY A 137 10.09 6.67 2.83
C GLY A 137 10.02 8.13 2.42
N ASN A 138 8.93 8.85 2.68
CA ASN A 138 8.85 10.29 2.37
C ASN A 138 8.68 11.18 3.60
N GLU A 139 8.76 10.60 4.80
CA GLU A 139 8.45 11.30 6.05
C GLU A 139 9.69 11.68 6.85
N VAL A 140 10.89 11.29 6.42
CA VAL A 140 12.13 11.60 7.14
C VAL A 140 12.86 12.75 6.47
N LEU A 141 12.98 13.87 7.18
CA LEU A 141 13.79 15.00 6.80
C LEU A 141 15.21 14.81 7.40
N GLY A 142 16.15 14.32 6.59
CA GLY A 142 17.49 13.94 7.06
C GLY A 142 17.48 12.57 7.78
N ASP A 143 18.32 12.39 8.79
CA ASP A 143 18.39 11.15 9.61
C ASP A 143 17.69 11.26 10.97
N LYS A 144 17.16 12.45 11.33
CA LYS A 144 16.74 12.78 12.71
C LYS A 144 15.31 13.28 12.88
N TYR A 145 14.65 13.72 11.81
CA TYR A 145 13.33 14.35 11.91
C TYR A 145 12.31 13.57 11.10
N GLN A 146 11.18 13.24 11.73
CA GLN A 146 10.06 12.55 11.09
C GLN A 146 8.87 13.48 10.89
N LEU A 147 7.96 13.10 10.00
CA LEU A 147 6.67 13.75 9.83
C LEU A 147 5.94 13.72 11.19
N HIS A 148 5.29 14.85 11.53
CA HIS A 148 4.61 15.07 12.80
C HIS A 148 5.49 15.31 14.04
N ASP A 149 6.81 15.38 13.88
CA ASP A 149 7.68 15.81 14.98
C ASP A 149 7.51 17.30 15.29
N LEU A 150 7.61 17.63 16.59
CA LEU A 150 7.72 18.99 17.08
C LEU A 150 9.17 19.47 16.95
N VAL A 151 9.37 20.54 16.19
CA VAL A 151 10.68 21.16 15.97
C VAL A 151 10.68 22.59 16.48
N GLN A 152 11.82 23.01 17.03
CA GLN A 152 12.06 24.39 17.42
C GLN A 152 12.73 25.14 16.27
N LEU A 153 12.07 26.19 15.78
CA LEU A 153 12.57 27.04 14.70
C LEU A 153 13.41 28.20 15.25
N ASP A 154 12.96 28.81 16.35
CA ASP A 154 13.68 29.84 17.10
C ASP A 154 13.37 29.71 18.61
N ALA A 155 14.06 30.47 19.46
CA ALA A 155 13.78 30.59 20.89
C ALA A 155 12.30 30.85 21.23
N GLN A 156 11.52 31.53 20.38
CA GLN A 156 10.09 31.80 20.60
C GLN A 156 9.13 31.09 19.65
N THR A 157 9.64 30.41 18.63
CA THR A 157 8.83 29.79 17.58
C THR A 157 9.03 28.28 17.56
N ALA A 158 7.98 27.54 17.89
CA ALA A 158 7.91 26.09 17.76
C ALA A 158 6.91 25.72 16.66
N GLY A 159 7.10 24.56 16.02
CA GLY A 159 6.18 24.10 15.00
C GLY A 159 6.24 22.59 14.77
N VAL A 160 5.25 22.09 14.04
CA VAL A 160 5.11 20.66 13.74
C VAL A 160 5.38 20.42 12.26
N ILE A 161 6.17 19.39 11.93
CA ILE A 161 6.41 19.01 10.54
C ILE A 161 5.12 18.43 9.96
N VAL A 162 4.57 19.09 8.93
CA VAL A 162 3.31 18.70 8.27
C VAL A 162 3.51 18.11 6.88
N SER A 163 4.71 18.27 6.31
CA SER A 163 5.07 17.67 5.02
C SER A 163 6.58 17.63 4.88
N VAL A 164 7.11 16.58 4.26
CA VAL A 164 8.53 16.47 3.89
C VAL A 164 8.64 16.26 2.38
N GLU A 165 9.42 17.09 1.71
CA GLU A 165 9.67 17.06 0.27
C GLU A 165 11.17 17.05 0.02
N ARG A 166 11.73 15.99 -0.59
CA ARG A 166 13.13 15.83 -1.06
C ARG A 166 14.13 16.92 -0.60
N GLY A 167 14.44 16.97 0.71
CA GLY A 167 15.43 17.87 1.31
C GLY A 167 14.89 19.13 2.02
N ALA A 168 13.59 19.35 2.07
CA ALA A 168 12.93 20.42 2.84
C ALA A 168 11.68 19.89 3.53
N ALA A 169 11.38 20.41 4.73
CA ALA A 169 10.13 20.16 5.44
C ALA A 169 9.29 21.43 5.50
N ARG A 170 7.98 21.26 5.47
CA ARG A 170 7.02 22.29 5.79
C ARG A 170 6.66 22.15 7.26
N VAL A 171 6.93 23.20 8.04
CA VAL A 171 6.69 23.27 9.47
C VAL A 171 5.54 24.25 9.71
N LEU A 172 4.47 23.77 10.34
CA LEU A 172 3.36 24.59 10.80
C LEU A 172 3.74 25.21 12.16
N THR A 173 3.78 26.54 12.25
CA THR A 173 4.24 27.23 13.46
C THR A 173 3.10 27.53 14.43
N ASN A 174 3.46 27.81 15.68
CA ASN A 174 2.54 28.28 16.73
C ASN A 174 2.03 29.72 16.54
N GLN A 175 2.53 30.45 15.54
CA GLN A 175 2.12 31.83 15.24
C GLN A 175 0.92 31.88 14.28
N GLY A 176 0.56 30.76 13.67
CA GLY A 176 -0.62 30.64 12.81
C GLY A 176 -1.93 30.51 13.59
N THR A 177 -3.04 30.86 12.93
CA THR A 177 -4.40 30.57 13.43
C THR A 177 -5.10 29.59 12.50
N ALA A 178 -6.18 28.94 12.95
CA ALA A 178 -6.90 27.94 12.13
C ALA A 178 -7.41 28.48 10.78
N GLY A 179 -7.68 29.78 10.67
CA GLY A 179 -8.08 30.44 9.42
C GLY A 179 -6.92 30.98 8.58
N ALA A 180 -5.72 31.09 9.16
CA ALA A 180 -4.51 31.57 8.51
C ALA A 180 -3.30 30.82 9.09
N PRO A 181 -3.05 29.58 8.62
CA PRO A 181 -1.92 28.78 9.09
C PRO A 181 -0.60 29.40 8.62
N ASP A 182 0.35 29.61 9.55
CA ASP A 182 1.72 30.03 9.23
C ASP A 182 2.57 28.78 8.99
N VAL A 183 2.84 28.50 7.71
CA VAL A 183 3.65 27.35 7.29
C VAL A 183 4.98 27.85 6.73
N ARG A 184 6.09 27.42 7.34
CA ARG A 184 7.44 27.75 6.92
C ARG A 184 8.12 26.57 6.27
N VAL A 185 8.90 26.84 5.22
CA VAL A 185 9.74 25.82 4.57
C VAL A 185 11.12 25.87 5.21
N CYS A 186 11.52 24.75 5.82
CA CYS A 186 12.78 24.60 6.55
C CYS A 186 13.61 23.48 5.93
N LYS A 187 14.91 23.71 5.78
CA LYS A 187 15.87 22.67 5.37
C LYS A 187 16.69 22.28 6.59
N VAL A 188 17.13 21.03 6.65
CA VAL A 188 18.12 20.62 7.66
C VAL A 188 19.42 21.33 7.28
N GLY A 189 19.83 22.30 8.09
CA GLY A 189 21.20 22.80 8.01
C GLY A 189 22.14 21.66 8.39
N GLU A 190 23.21 21.48 7.62
CA GLU A 190 24.31 20.62 8.07
C GLU A 190 24.74 21.07 9.47
N PRO A 191 25.12 20.14 10.36
CA PRO A 191 25.74 20.51 11.63
C PRO A 191 27.14 21.08 11.32
N GLY A 192 27.20 22.39 11.07
CA GLY A 192 28.41 23.10 10.69
C GLY A 192 28.40 24.53 11.18
N ASP A 193 29.21 24.77 12.20
CA ASP A 193 29.86 26.05 12.53
C ASP A 193 29.01 27.16 13.17
N GLY A 194 29.22 27.36 14.48
CA GLY A 194 28.52 28.40 15.24
C GLY A 194 28.82 28.40 16.74
N ALA A 195 30.09 28.68 17.06
CA ALA A 195 30.66 29.06 18.38
C ALA A 195 30.99 27.94 19.39
#